data_AF-A0A954HQR4-F1
#
_entry.id   AF-A0A954HQR4-F1
#
_cell.length_a   1.000
_cell.length_b   1.000
_cell.length_c   1.000
_cell.angle_alpha   90.00
_cell.angle_beta   90.00
_cell.angle_gamma   90.00
#
_symmetry.space_group_name_H-M   'P 1'
#
loop_
_entity.id
_entity.type
_entity.pdbx_description
1 polymer ?
#
loop_
_entity_poly.entity_id
_entity_poly.type
_entity_poly.pdbx_seq_one_letter_code
_entity_poly.pdbx_strand_id
1 'polypeptide(L)'
;MASVVCGCREGVRRESVTVASSHANDDVTVEQQVRNFCGNCHGYPPPDTFPQGSWKDEVTRGFGFYEESGRTDLRVPVFADVLRHYETLAPPEINLPLPVPLDENRPALFQPEVIRIPQATKSPA
;
A
#
# COMPACT_ATOMS: atom_id res chain seq x y z
N MET A 1 -30.86 -21.16 54.04
CA MET A 1 -30.68 -20.99 52.58
C MET A 1 -29.30 -20.39 52.34
N ALA A 2 -28.61 -20.91 51.34
CA ALA A 2 -27.16 -20.86 51.17
C ALA A 2 -26.57 -19.45 51.06
N SER A 3 -25.36 -19.27 51.61
CA SER A 3 -24.39 -18.34 51.02
C SER A 3 -22.99 -18.89 51.27
N VAL A 4 -22.49 -19.61 50.26
CA VAL A 4 -21.08 -19.98 50.13
C VAL A 4 -20.38 -18.74 49.59
N VAL A 5 -19.54 -18.11 50.40
CA VAL A 5 -18.59 -17.11 49.92
C VAL A 5 -17.30 -17.86 49.59
N CYS A 6 -17.14 -18.25 48.33
CA CYS A 6 -15.84 -18.52 47.75
C CYS A 6 -15.38 -17.23 47.06
N GLY A 7 -14.35 -16.59 47.61
CA GLY A 7 -13.90 -15.28 47.17
C GLY A 7 -12.41 -15.07 47.38
N CYS A 8 -11.58 -16.02 46.94
CA CYS A 8 -10.16 -15.73 46.71
C CYS A 8 -10.06 -14.92 45.40
N ARG A 9 -9.88 -13.60 45.51
CA ARG A 9 -9.38 -12.78 44.39
C ARG A 9 -7.86 -12.69 44.55
N GLU A 10 -7.13 -13.46 43.77
CA GLU A 10 -5.69 -13.28 43.62
C GLU A 10 -5.45 -12.21 42.55
N GLY A 11 -5.00 -11.05 43.01
CA GLY A 11 -4.54 -9.98 42.14
C GLY A 11 -3.19 -10.35 41.53
N VAL A 12 -3.21 -10.98 40.34
CA VAL A 12 -2.02 -11.03 39.49
C VAL A 12 -1.91 -9.70 38.78
N ARG A 13 -1.00 -8.87 39.27
CA ARG A 13 -0.56 -7.63 38.64
C ARG A 13 0.16 -8.06 37.35
N ARG A 14 -0.37 -7.69 36.18
CA ARG A 14 0.35 -7.86 34.92
C ARG A 14 1.51 -6.88 34.91
N GLU A 15 2.70 -7.39 35.17
CA GLU A 15 3.95 -6.68 34.93
C GLU A 15 4.02 -6.35 33.43
N SER A 16 4.11 -5.05 33.12
CA SER A 16 4.21 -4.56 31.75
C SER A 16 5.62 -4.84 31.24
N VAL A 17 5.79 -5.93 30.47
CA VAL A 17 7.04 -6.23 29.79
C VAL A 17 7.23 -5.21 28.66
N THR A 18 8.12 -4.24 28.86
CA THR A 18 8.64 -3.40 27.79
C THR A 18 9.57 -4.24 26.90
N VAL A 19 9.07 -4.70 25.76
CA VAL A 19 9.92 -5.27 24.71
C VAL A 19 10.60 -4.10 24.00
N ALA A 20 11.89 -3.90 24.28
CA ALA A 20 12.70 -2.96 23.54
C ALA A 20 12.89 -3.46 22.10
N SER A 21 12.27 -2.75 21.15
CA SER A 21 12.45 -3.00 19.72
C SER A 21 13.84 -2.47 19.31
N SER A 22 14.67 -3.33 18.71
CA SER A 22 16.05 -3.01 18.34
C SER A 22 16.12 -2.09 17.12
N HIS A 23 16.34 -0.81 17.40
CA HIS A 23 16.55 0.34 16.51
C HIS A 23 17.93 0.35 15.83
N ALA A 24 18.32 -0.75 15.18
CA ALA A 24 19.66 -0.87 14.58
C ALA A 24 19.74 -0.33 13.12
N ASN A 25 18.78 0.47 12.67
CA ASN A 25 18.79 1.14 11.36
C ASN A 25 17.87 2.39 11.35
N ASP A 26 18.00 3.23 12.37
CA ASP A 26 17.09 4.35 12.63
C ASP A 26 17.27 5.59 11.74
N ASP A 27 18.28 5.63 10.87
CA ASP A 27 18.56 6.84 10.08
C ASP A 27 17.70 6.96 8.81
N VAL A 28 16.94 5.92 8.45
CA VAL A 28 16.09 5.94 7.25
C VAL A 28 14.67 6.35 7.62
N THR A 29 14.21 7.46 7.08
CA THR A 29 12.87 8.00 7.36
C THR A 29 11.77 7.06 6.87
N VAL A 30 10.58 7.13 7.47
CA VAL A 30 9.40 6.37 7.00
C VAL A 30 9.15 6.65 5.52
N GLU A 31 9.24 7.91 5.08
CA GLU A 31 9.08 8.26 3.67
C GLU A 31 10.07 7.50 2.78
N GLN A 32 11.34 7.44 3.15
CA GLN A 32 12.36 6.70 2.39
C GLN A 32 12.06 5.20 2.37
N GLN A 33 11.65 4.62 3.49
CA GLN A 33 11.25 3.20 3.55
C GLN A 33 10.06 2.92 2.63
N VAL A 34 9.03 3.75 2.66
CA VAL A 34 7.83 3.62 1.82
C VAL A 34 8.19 3.76 0.34
N ARG A 35 8.98 4.78 -0.03
CA ARG A 35 9.42 4.96 -1.42
C ARG A 35 10.23 3.78 -1.94
N ASN A 36 11.15 3.28 -1.13
CA ASN A 36 12.01 2.14 -1.48
C ASN A 36 11.22 0.85 -1.62
N PHE A 37 10.22 0.61 -0.78
CA PHE A 37 9.41 -0.61 -0.83
C PHE A 37 8.34 -0.53 -1.93
N CYS A 38 7.46 0.47 -1.89
CA CYS A 38 6.32 0.60 -2.80
C CYS A 38 6.73 0.97 -4.24
N GLY A 39 7.90 1.59 -4.44
CA GLY A 39 8.43 1.95 -5.74
C GLY A 39 9.34 0.90 -6.38
N ASN A 40 9.53 -0.27 -5.75
CA ASN A 40 10.48 -1.27 -6.24
C ASN A 40 9.93 -2.16 -7.36
N CYS A 41 8.62 -2.43 -7.35
CA CYS A 41 7.98 -3.28 -8.36
C CYS A 41 7.52 -2.49 -9.59
N HIS A 42 7.05 -1.26 -9.39
CA HIS A 42 6.57 -0.34 -10.41
C HIS A 42 6.72 1.11 -9.92
N GLY A 43 6.20 2.09 -10.66
CA GLY A 43 6.22 3.49 -10.23
C GLY A 43 5.65 3.68 -8.83
N TYR A 44 6.35 4.48 -8.01
CA TYR A 44 5.90 4.84 -6.66
C TYR A 44 4.51 5.47 -6.72
N PRO A 45 3.51 4.97 -5.96
CA PRO A 45 2.18 5.55 -5.97
C PRO A 45 2.19 6.87 -5.19
N PRO A 46 1.89 8.02 -5.84
CA PRO A 46 1.80 9.30 -5.16
C PRO A 46 0.64 9.31 -4.15
N PRO A 47 0.79 9.90 -2.95
CA PRO A 47 -0.28 9.86 -1.93
C PRO A 47 -1.58 10.58 -2.29
N ASP A 48 -1.56 11.46 -3.28
CA ASP A 48 -2.70 12.25 -3.75
C ASP A 48 -3.54 11.56 -4.84
N THR A 49 -3.22 10.32 -5.22
CA THR A 49 -3.97 9.56 -6.24
C THR A 49 -5.21 8.85 -5.70
N PHE A 50 -5.32 8.68 -4.38
CA PHE A 50 -6.48 8.10 -3.73
C PHE A 50 -6.94 8.98 -2.55
N PRO A 51 -8.25 9.00 -2.24
CA PRO A 51 -8.72 9.67 -1.04
C PRO A 51 -8.20 8.93 0.21
N GLN A 52 -8.07 9.66 1.32
CA GLN A 52 -7.51 9.16 2.58
C GLN A 52 -8.10 7.80 2.99
N GLY A 53 -9.43 7.67 2.95
CA GLY A 53 -10.13 6.46 3.38
C GLY A 53 -9.90 5.22 2.51
N SER A 54 -9.35 5.38 1.29
CA SER A 54 -9.09 4.26 0.38
C SER A 54 -7.71 3.63 0.58
N TRP A 55 -6.78 4.31 1.27
CA TRP A 55 -5.38 3.85 1.35
C TRP A 55 -5.20 2.56 2.13
N LYS A 56 -6.07 2.25 3.10
CA LYS A 56 -6.00 0.97 3.81
C LYS A 56 -6.09 -0.21 2.85
N ASP A 57 -7.03 -0.15 1.91
CA ASP A 57 -7.24 -1.23 0.95
C ASP A 57 -6.08 -1.31 -0.05
N GLU A 58 -5.55 -0.16 -0.50
CA GLU A 58 -4.41 -0.12 -1.42
C GLU A 58 -3.11 -0.63 -0.80
N VAL A 59 -2.80 -0.21 0.43
CA VAL A 59 -1.60 -0.68 1.14
C VAL A 59 -1.72 -2.17 1.44
N THR A 60 -2.91 -2.65 1.82
CA THR A 60 -3.19 -4.09 1.99
C THR A 60 -2.92 -4.86 0.71
N ARG A 61 -3.44 -4.39 -0.43
CA ARG A 61 -3.20 -5.00 -1.75
C ARG A 61 -1.72 -5.02 -2.11
N GLY A 62 -1.02 -3.90 -1.93
CA GLY A 62 0.41 -3.79 -2.26
C GLY A 62 1.28 -4.77 -1.48
N PHE A 63 1.02 -4.93 -0.18
CA PHE A 63 1.70 -5.95 0.65
C PHE A 63 1.35 -7.37 0.18
N GLY A 64 0.07 -7.63 -0.12
CA GLY A 64 -0.36 -8.92 -0.68
C GLY A 64 0.38 -9.28 -1.97
N PHE A 65 0.53 -8.34 -2.90
CA PHE A 65 1.31 -8.57 -4.13
C PHE A 65 2.79 -8.88 -3.87
N TYR A 66 3.39 -8.23 -2.87
CA TYR A 66 4.77 -8.56 -2.49
C TYR A 66 4.87 -9.99 -1.94
N GLU A 67 3.98 -10.38 -1.03
CA GLU A 67 3.93 -11.73 -0.47
C GLU A 67 3.71 -12.79 -1.57
N GLU A 68 2.72 -12.58 -2.44
CA GLU A 68 2.38 -13.48 -3.55
C GLU A 68 3.51 -13.63 -4.58
N SER A 69 4.35 -12.59 -4.74
CA SER A 69 5.51 -12.65 -5.62
C SER A 69 6.61 -13.62 -5.14
N GLY A 70 6.58 -14.01 -3.85
CA GLY A 70 7.60 -14.86 -3.23
C GLY A 70 8.98 -14.18 -3.07
N ARG A 71 9.06 -12.88 -3.30
CA ARG A 71 10.28 -12.09 -3.12
C ARG A 71 10.64 -11.97 -1.64
N THR A 72 11.94 -11.97 -1.36
CA THR A 72 12.50 -11.81 -0.02
C THR A 72 13.66 -10.82 0.02
N ASP A 73 13.90 -10.11 -1.09
CA ASP A 73 15.05 -9.23 -1.27
C ASP A 73 14.80 -7.80 -0.77
N LEU A 74 13.55 -7.43 -0.47
CA LEU A 74 13.19 -6.12 0.07
C LEU A 74 13.06 -6.16 1.58
N ARG A 75 13.53 -5.09 2.22
CA ARG A 75 13.20 -4.81 3.62
C ARG A 75 11.75 -4.33 3.69
N VAL A 76 10.88 -5.17 4.24
CA VAL A 76 9.46 -4.86 4.42
C VAL A 76 9.29 -3.81 5.53
N PRO A 77 8.71 -2.63 5.23
CA PRO A 77 8.43 -1.61 6.25
C PRO A 77 7.26 -2.02 7.15
N VAL A 78 7.13 -1.37 8.30
CA VAL A 78 6.00 -1.59 9.21
C VAL A 78 4.71 -1.12 8.53
N PHE A 79 3.75 -2.03 8.33
CA PHE A 79 2.49 -1.76 7.64
C PHE A 79 1.78 -0.49 8.16
N ALA A 80 1.67 -0.35 9.48
CA ALA A 80 1.01 0.79 10.11
C ALA A 80 1.69 2.13 9.80
N ASP A 81 3.02 2.14 9.64
CA ASP A 81 3.76 3.35 9.27
C ASP A 81 3.55 3.70 7.80
N VAL A 82 3.48 2.69 6.92
CA VAL A 82 3.14 2.89 5.50
C VAL A 82 1.72 3.44 5.38
N LEU A 83 0.75 2.84 6.07
CA LEU A 83 -0.64 3.29 6.05
C LEU A 83 -0.76 4.72 6.54
N ARG A 84 -0.14 5.04 7.69
CA ARG A 84 -0.14 6.40 8.25
C ARG A 84 0.52 7.41 7.32
N HIS A 85 1.62 7.05 6.65
CA HIS A 85 2.29 7.89 5.65
C HIS A 85 1.33 8.30 4.53
N TYR A 86 0.61 7.33 3.96
CA TYR A 86 -0.36 7.60 2.91
C TYR A 86 -1.57 8.38 3.42
N GLU A 87 -2.20 7.97 4.52
CA GLU A 87 -3.37 8.65 5.07
C GLU A 87 -3.08 10.10 5.47
N THR A 88 -1.86 10.41 5.93
CA THR A 88 -1.49 11.78 6.34
C THR A 88 -1.31 12.71 5.13
N LEU A 89 -0.84 12.17 4.01
CA LEU A 89 -0.52 12.94 2.80
C LEU A 89 -1.66 12.97 1.78
N ALA A 90 -2.63 12.08 1.92
CA ALA A 90 -3.76 11.97 1.01
C ALA A 90 -4.81 13.07 1.22
N PRO A 91 -5.48 13.53 0.14
CA PRO A 91 -6.64 14.38 0.28
C PRO A 91 -7.80 13.59 0.91
N PRO A 92 -8.71 14.24 1.65
CA PRO A 92 -9.89 13.56 2.21
C PRO A 92 -10.81 13.02 1.09
N GLU A 93 -10.88 13.73 -0.04
CA GLU A 93 -11.68 13.38 -1.22
C GLU A 93 -10.97 13.79 -2.50
N ILE A 94 -11.20 13.06 -3.59
CA ILE A 94 -10.72 13.43 -4.93
C ILE A 94 -11.83 14.15 -5.68
N ASN A 95 -11.55 15.40 -6.04
CA ASN A 95 -12.44 16.20 -6.88
C ASN A 95 -12.08 15.96 -8.34
N LEU A 96 -12.86 15.12 -9.01
CA LEU A 96 -12.75 14.95 -10.46
C LEU A 96 -13.54 16.06 -11.17
N PRO A 97 -13.01 16.62 -12.27
CA PRO A 97 -13.78 17.56 -13.07
C PRO A 97 -15.05 16.87 -13.59
N LEU A 98 -16.16 17.61 -13.61
CA LEU A 98 -17.36 17.14 -14.26
C LEU A 98 -17.05 16.80 -15.72
N PRO A 99 -17.59 15.70 -16.27
CA PRO A 99 -17.45 15.39 -17.67
C PRO A 99 -17.91 16.60 -18.51
N VAL A 100 -17.07 17.03 -19.45
CA VAL A 100 -17.54 17.93 -20.50
C VAL A 100 -18.58 17.19 -21.34
N PRO A 101 -19.69 17.83 -21.74
CA PRO A 101 -20.62 17.20 -22.67
C PRO A 101 -19.87 16.69 -23.89
N LEU A 102 -20.19 15.46 -24.31
CA LEU A 102 -19.64 14.91 -25.54
C LEU A 102 -20.06 15.84 -26.69
N ASP A 103 -19.10 16.22 -27.53
CA ASP A 103 -19.43 16.86 -28.79
C ASP A 103 -20.03 15.80 -29.71
N GLU A 104 -21.36 15.79 -29.83
CA GLU A 104 -22.09 14.84 -30.69
C GLU A 104 -21.68 14.93 -32.17
N ASN A 105 -21.05 16.05 -32.58
CA ASN A 105 -20.50 16.22 -33.93
C ASN A 105 -19.06 15.72 -34.06
N ARG A 106 -18.42 15.32 -32.96
CA ARG A 106 -17.08 14.72 -32.93
C ARG A 106 -17.08 13.45 -32.08
N PRO A 107 -17.69 12.36 -32.56
CA PRO A 107 -17.55 11.07 -31.91
C PRO A 107 -16.07 10.69 -31.84
N ALA A 108 -15.63 10.15 -30.70
CA ALA A 108 -14.33 9.51 -30.60
C ALA A 108 -14.34 8.25 -31.48
N LEU A 109 -13.87 8.38 -32.72
CA LEU A 109 -13.77 7.29 -33.68
C LEU A 109 -12.45 6.56 -33.47
N PHE A 110 -12.51 5.36 -32.92
CA PHE A 110 -11.37 4.46 -32.92
C PHE A 110 -11.21 3.85 -34.31
N GLN A 111 -10.05 4.05 -34.92
CA GLN A 111 -9.69 3.42 -36.18
C GLN A 111 -8.87 2.16 -35.88
N PRO A 112 -9.31 0.97 -36.31
CA PRO A 112 -8.50 -0.23 -36.16
C PRO A 112 -7.25 -0.10 -37.04
N GLU A 113 -6.08 -0.19 -36.44
CA GLU A 113 -4.82 -0.28 -37.15
C GLU A 113 -4.21 -1.67 -36.92
N VAL A 114 -3.87 -2.36 -38.01
CA VAL A 114 -3.15 -3.64 -37.94
C VAL A 114 -1.66 -3.34 -37.91
N ILE A 115 -1.07 -3.38 -36.73
CA ILE A 115 0.39 -3.25 -36.57
C ILE A 115 1.02 -4.60 -36.93
N ARG A 116 1.79 -4.65 -38.02
CA ARG A 116 2.63 -5.82 -38.36
C ARG A 116 3.94 -5.74 -37.60
N ILE A 117 4.15 -6.63 -36.64
CA ILE A 117 5.44 -6.76 -35.93
C ILE A 117 6.46 -7.34 -36.91
N PRO A 118 7.57 -6.62 -37.24
CA PRO A 118 8.63 -7.16 -38.07
C PRO A 118 9.20 -8.43 -37.43
N GLN A 119 9.32 -9.50 -38.21
CA GLN A 119 9.99 -10.72 -37.76
C GLN A 119 11.48 -10.39 -37.51
N ALA A 120 11.99 -10.68 -36.32
CA ALA A 120 13.41 -10.53 -36.03
C ALA A 120 14.22 -11.42 -36.99
N THR A 121 15.06 -10.82 -37.82
CA THR A 121 16.05 -11.58 -38.58
C THR A 121 17.09 -12.11 -37.60
N LYS A 122 17.17 -13.43 -37.45
CA LYS A 122 18.21 -14.08 -36.66
C LYS A 122 19.58 -13.67 -37.22
N SER A 123 20.44 -13.05 -36.41
CA SER A 123 21.84 -12.80 -36.82
C SER A 123 22.54 -14.12 -37.14
N PRO A 124 23.35 -14.19 -38.21
CA PRO A 124 24.20 -15.34 -38.46
C PRO A 124 25.26 -15.46 -37.35
N ALA A 125 25.62 -16.72 -37.06
CA ALA A 125 26.55 -17.13 -36.01
C ALA A 125 28.00 -16.71 -36.28
#